data_AF-A0AAV2MLI1-F1
#
_entry.id   AF-A0AAV2MLI1-F1
#
_cell.length_a   1.000
_cell.length_b   1.000
_cell.length_c   1.000
_cell.angle_alpha   90.00
_cell.angle_beta   90.00
_cell.angle_gamma   90.00
#
_symmetry.space_group_name_H-M   'P 1'
#
loop_
_entity.id
_entity.type
_entity.pdbx_description
1 polymer ?
#
loop_
_entity_poly.entity_id
_entity_poly.type
_entity_poly.pdbx_seq_one_letter_code
_entity_poly.pdbx_strand_id
1 'polypeptide(L)'
;MVKEFQERWPALFEISEINSEFKRITTVPLQCKFLYRLDLYSAKLSELFLKRGGQLGQKLKSLMAPVTDSVSVHVRRECILKGLCAYMGEDHEQLVREYMTYTPHSDLIQTYTPHSDLIQSYTPHSDLI
;
A
#
# COMPACT_ATOMS: atom_id res chain seq x y z
N MET A 1 -24.46 8.08 7.64
CA MET A 1 -23.19 8.80 7.44
C MET A 1 -22.27 8.10 6.44
N VAL A 2 -21.83 6.84 6.66
CA VAL A 2 -21.00 6.12 5.67
C VAL A 2 -21.77 5.80 4.37
N LYS A 3 -23.03 5.39 4.46
CA LYS A 3 -23.88 5.07 3.30
C LYS A 3 -24.13 6.27 2.37
N GLU A 4 -24.41 7.45 2.95
CA GLU A 4 -24.59 8.69 2.17
C GLU A 4 -23.29 9.15 1.49
N PHE A 5 -22.14 8.93 2.13
CA PHE A 5 -20.83 9.18 1.53
C PHE A 5 -20.56 8.22 0.35
N GLN A 6 -20.90 6.94 0.52
CA GLN A 6 -20.82 5.92 -0.55
C GLN A 6 -21.68 6.28 -1.76
N GLU A 7 -22.91 6.74 -1.54
CA GLU A 7 -23.82 7.15 -2.60
C GLU A 7 -23.32 8.41 -3.33
N ARG A 8 -22.66 9.34 -2.62
CA ARG A 8 -22.16 10.59 -3.20
C ARG A 8 -20.80 10.48 -3.87
N TRP A 9 -19.97 9.53 -3.43
CA TRP A 9 -18.59 9.35 -3.92
C TRP A 9 -18.29 7.86 -4.14
N PRO A 10 -18.97 7.21 -5.11
CA PRO A 10 -18.76 5.80 -5.39
C PRO A 10 -17.31 5.48 -5.79
N ALA A 11 -16.58 6.47 -6.32
CA ALA A 11 -15.20 6.35 -6.80
C ALA A 11 -14.11 6.37 -5.70
N LEU A 12 -14.45 6.18 -4.43
CA LEU A 12 -13.50 6.24 -3.32
C LEU A 12 -13.30 4.90 -2.59
N PHE A 13 -13.83 3.82 -3.15
CA PHE A 13 -13.75 2.50 -2.51
C PHE A 13 -12.69 1.63 -3.18
N GLU A 14 -12.52 1.73 -4.49
CA GLU A 14 -11.44 1.05 -5.20
C GLU A 14 -10.22 1.93 -5.41
N ILE A 15 -9.04 1.31 -5.34
CA ILE A 15 -7.76 1.98 -5.55
C ILE A 15 -7.69 2.68 -6.92
N SER A 16 -8.23 2.06 -7.97
CA SER A 16 -8.25 2.62 -9.32
C SER A 16 -9.12 3.88 -9.42
N GLU A 17 -10.22 3.91 -8.70
CA GLU A 17 -11.16 5.02 -8.68
C GLU A 17 -10.57 6.21 -7.91
N ILE A 18 -9.97 5.95 -6.74
CA ILE A 18 -9.27 6.96 -5.94
C ILE A 18 -8.17 7.62 -6.78
N ASN A 19 -7.37 6.83 -7.49
CA ASN A 19 -6.32 7.36 -8.37
C ASN A 19 -6.89 8.21 -9.50
N SER A 20 -7.99 7.78 -10.10
CA SER A 20 -8.63 8.47 -11.23
C SER A 20 -9.21 9.81 -10.79
N GLU A 21 -9.94 9.84 -9.68
CA GLU A 21 -10.51 11.07 -9.13
C GLU A 21 -9.44 12.03 -8.62
N PHE A 22 -8.42 11.51 -7.93
CA PHE A 22 -7.29 12.34 -7.53
C PHE A 22 -6.60 12.97 -8.75
N LYS A 23 -6.38 12.20 -9.81
CA LYS A 23 -5.79 12.71 -11.06
C LYS A 23 -6.71 13.70 -11.77
N ARG A 24 -8.03 13.49 -11.76
CA ARG A 24 -9.00 14.42 -12.36
C ARG A 24 -8.96 15.79 -11.68
N ILE A 25 -8.88 15.81 -10.35
CA ILE A 25 -8.88 17.06 -9.54
C ILE A 25 -7.51 17.75 -9.59
N THR A 26 -6.43 16.98 -9.41
CA THR A 26 -5.08 17.55 -9.20
C THR A 26 -4.20 17.53 -10.44
N THR A 27 -4.64 16.88 -11.52
CA THR A 27 -3.86 16.54 -12.73
C THR A 27 -2.64 15.64 -12.46
N VAL A 28 -2.50 15.12 -11.24
CA VAL A 28 -1.34 14.35 -10.79
C VAL A 28 -1.69 12.87 -10.63
N PRO A 29 -0.89 11.93 -11.16
CA PRO A 29 -1.09 10.50 -10.90
C PRO A 29 -0.63 10.15 -9.47
N LEU A 30 -1.59 9.93 -8.56
CA LEU A 30 -1.35 9.77 -7.12
C LEU A 30 -0.32 8.69 -6.80
N GLN A 31 -0.65 7.41 -7.04
CA GLN A 31 0.22 6.29 -6.64
C GLN A 31 1.60 6.36 -7.29
N CYS A 32 1.66 6.53 -8.61
CA CYS A 32 2.94 6.58 -9.32
C CYS A 32 3.84 7.71 -8.80
N LYS A 33 3.30 8.92 -8.63
CA LYS A 33 4.08 10.06 -8.14
C LYS A 33 4.46 9.90 -6.67
N PHE A 34 3.56 9.39 -5.83
CA PHE A 34 3.82 9.15 -4.42
C PHE A 34 4.94 8.13 -4.25
N LEU A 35 4.83 6.96 -4.88
CA LEU A 35 5.84 5.89 -4.78
C LEU A 35 7.18 6.34 -5.36
N TYR A 36 7.19 7.05 -6.49
CA TYR A 36 8.41 7.63 -7.04
C TYR A 36 9.11 8.58 -6.04
N ARG A 37 8.35 9.48 -5.40
CA ARG A 37 8.90 10.41 -4.40
C ARG A 37 9.37 9.67 -3.16
N LEU A 38 8.63 8.67 -2.71
CA LEU A 38 9.00 7.82 -1.57
C LEU A 38 10.34 7.12 -1.84
N ASP A 39 10.52 6.53 -3.01
CA ASP A 39 11.77 5.88 -3.41
C ASP A 39 12.93 6.89 -3.50
N LEU A 40 12.70 8.05 -4.12
CA LEU A 40 13.68 9.11 -4.28
C LEU A 40 14.26 9.59 -2.94
N TYR A 41 13.42 9.66 -1.89
CA TYR A 41 13.84 10.12 -0.56
C TYR A 41 14.17 8.99 0.41
N SER A 42 13.95 7.73 0.05
CA SER A 42 14.11 6.58 0.97
C SER A 42 15.48 6.56 1.64
N ALA A 43 16.57 6.72 0.87
CA ALA A 43 17.93 6.70 1.42
C ALA A 43 18.16 7.81 2.47
N LYS A 44 17.68 9.03 2.20
CA LYS A 44 17.79 10.18 3.12
C LYS A 44 16.97 9.98 4.38
N LEU A 45 15.78 9.39 4.24
CA LEU A 45 14.90 9.06 5.37
C LEU A 45 15.52 7.96 6.24
N SER A 46 16.07 6.90 5.64
CA SER A 46 16.82 5.87 6.38
C SER A 46 17.97 6.46 7.18
N GLU A 47 18.77 7.33 6.56
CA GLU A 47 19.88 8.00 7.26
C GLU A 47 19.38 8.86 8.43
N LEU A 48 18.30 9.63 8.23
CA LEU A 48 17.65 10.44 9.26
C LEU A 48 17.20 9.57 10.44
N PHE A 49 16.59 8.42 10.16
CA PHE A 49 16.12 7.49 11.18
C PHE A 49 17.27 6.90 11.99
N LEU A 50 18.37 6.50 11.32
CA LEU A 50 19.55 5.93 11.98
C LEU A 50 20.31 6.94 12.84
N LYS A 51 20.28 8.23 12.48
CA LYS A 51 20.87 9.33 13.25
C LYS A 51 20.09 9.67 14.52
N ARG A 52 18.84 9.23 14.65
CA ARG A 52 18.01 9.53 15.82
C ARG A 52 18.48 8.70 17.03
N GLY A 53 18.62 9.35 18.18
CA GLY A 53 18.95 8.73 19.45
C GLY A 53 17.72 8.41 20.32
N GLY A 54 17.98 7.89 21.52
CA GLY A 54 16.94 7.62 22.53
C GLY A 54 15.98 6.49 22.16
N GLN A 55 14.85 6.44 22.86
CA GLN A 55 13.83 5.39 22.67
C GLN A 55 13.25 5.40 21.25
N LEU A 56 12.98 6.59 20.70
CA LEU A 56 12.51 6.74 19.32
C LEU A 56 13.55 6.21 18.32
N GLY A 57 14.84 6.51 18.52
CA GLY A 57 15.91 5.99 17.68
C GLY A 57 15.98 4.46 17.67
N GLN A 58 15.78 3.82 18.82
CA GLN A 58 15.74 2.35 18.90
C GLN A 58 14.52 1.76 18.17
N LYS A 59 13.34 2.38 18.32
CA LYS A 59 12.13 1.99 17.57
C LYS A 59 12.33 2.14 16.06
N LEU A 60 12.96 3.22 15.62
CA LEU A 60 13.23 3.44 14.20
C LEU A 60 14.25 2.43 13.65
N LYS A 61 15.29 2.08 14.42
CA LYS A 61 16.24 1.05 14.03
C LYS A 61 15.59 -0.32 13.88
N SER A 62 14.71 -0.73 14.79
CA SER A 62 14.00 -2.01 14.66
C SER A 62 13.08 -2.04 13.44
N LEU A 63 12.39 -0.94 13.14
CA LEU A 63 11.56 -0.82 11.94
C LEU A 63 12.37 -0.88 10.64
N MET A 64 13.62 -0.42 10.64
CA MET A 64 14.49 -0.44 9.45
C MET A 64 15.26 -1.75 9.25
N ALA A 65 15.30 -2.65 10.24
CA ALA A 65 16.07 -3.89 10.17
C ALA A 65 15.76 -4.76 8.92
N PRO A 66 14.50 -4.89 8.45
CA PRO A 66 14.22 -5.68 7.25
C PRO A 66 14.81 -5.12 5.94
N VAL A 67 15.17 -3.83 5.92
CA VAL A 67 15.70 -3.16 4.72
C VAL A 67 17.13 -3.60 4.41
N THR A 68 17.93 -3.98 5.41
CA THR A 68 19.32 -4.42 5.18
C THR A 68 19.38 -5.80 4.52
N ASP A 69 18.36 -6.62 4.74
CA ASP A 69 18.37 -8.04 4.36
C ASP A 69 17.53 -8.30 3.10
N SER A 70 16.78 -7.29 2.63
CA SER A 70 15.87 -7.41 1.50
C SER A 70 16.20 -6.46 0.35
N VAL A 71 16.29 -7.02 -0.87
CA VAL A 71 16.37 -6.23 -2.12
C VAL A 71 15.00 -5.73 -2.58
N SER A 72 13.90 -6.11 -1.90
CA SER A 72 12.55 -5.77 -2.31
C SER A 72 12.24 -4.29 -2.13
N VAL A 73 11.81 -3.64 -3.21
CA VAL A 73 11.30 -2.26 -3.18
C VAL A 73 10.08 -2.13 -2.28
N HIS A 74 9.24 -3.16 -2.17
CA HIS A 74 8.04 -3.14 -1.34
C HIS A 74 8.40 -3.15 0.15
N VAL A 75 9.32 -4.01 0.56
CA VAL A 75 9.82 -4.06 1.94
C VAL A 75 10.44 -2.73 2.35
N ARG A 76 11.26 -2.14 1.46
CA ARG A 76 11.85 -0.82 1.71
C ARG A 76 10.78 0.26 1.89
N ARG A 77 9.80 0.33 0.99
CA ARG A 77 8.72 1.32 1.07
C ARG A 77 7.90 1.17 2.35
N GLU A 78 7.56 -0.06 2.72
CA GLU A 78 6.84 -0.37 3.95
C GLU A 78 7.61 0.10 5.18
N CYS A 79 8.89 -0.26 5.29
CA CYS A 79 9.77 0.18 6.37
C CYS A 79 9.81 1.71 6.46
N ILE A 80 10.04 2.41 5.33
CA ILE A 80 10.08 3.88 5.32
C ILE A 80 8.76 4.49 5.82
N LEU A 81 7.61 3.95 5.39
CA LEU A 81 6.30 4.44 5.83
C LEU A 81 6.09 4.24 7.34
N LYS A 82 6.40 3.04 7.85
CA LYS A 82 6.34 2.76 9.30
C LYS A 82 7.26 3.70 10.09
N GLY A 83 8.47 3.94 9.56
CA GLY A 83 9.43 4.87 10.14
C GLY A 83 8.93 6.31 10.17
N LEU A 84 8.28 6.78 9.10
CA LEU A 84 7.68 8.12 9.05
C LEU A 84 6.59 8.29 10.11
N CYS A 85 5.65 7.34 10.24
CA CYS A 85 4.62 7.38 11.28
C CYS A 85 5.25 7.50 12.68
N ALA A 86 6.21 6.62 12.99
CA ALA A 86 6.91 6.66 14.28
C ALA A 86 7.67 7.99 14.50
N TYR A 87 8.31 8.53 13.45
CA TYR A 87 9.05 9.79 13.52
C TYR A 87 8.14 11.00 13.80
N MET A 88 6.89 10.99 13.30
CA MET A 88 5.88 12.01 13.57
C MET A 88 5.19 11.85 14.93
N GLY A 89 5.58 10.83 15.72
CA GLY A 89 4.98 10.54 17.02
C GLY A 89 3.68 9.73 16.94
N GLU A 90 3.38 9.17 15.78
CA GLU A 90 2.18 8.38 15.54
C GLU A 90 2.45 6.88 15.65
N ASP A 91 1.39 6.11 15.86
CA ASP A 91 1.46 4.65 15.86
C ASP A 91 1.02 4.08 14.51
N HIS A 92 1.97 3.47 13.80
CA HIS A 92 1.74 2.88 12.49
C HIS A 92 0.67 1.77 12.51
N GLU A 93 0.54 1.02 13.61
CA GLU A 93 -0.48 -0.04 13.75
C GLU A 93 -1.90 0.53 13.83
N GLN A 94 -2.03 1.78 14.31
CA GLN A 94 -3.30 2.47 14.40
C GLN A 94 -3.66 3.19 13.10
N LEU A 95 -2.64 3.64 12.36
CA LEU A 95 -2.79 4.41 11.12
C LEU A 95 -2.97 3.54 9.88
N VAL A 96 -2.24 2.43 9.80
CA VAL A 96 -2.24 1.55 8.65
C VAL A 96 -2.80 0.20 9.08
N ARG A 97 -3.98 -0.13 8.55
CA ARG A 97 -4.58 -1.45 8.71
C ARG A 97 -4.49 -2.20 7.40
N GLU A 98 -4.15 -3.48 7.48
CA GLU A 98 -4.29 -4.37 6.35
C GLU A 98 -5.78 -4.49 6.01
N TYR A 99 -6.15 -4.01 4.84
CA TYR A 99 -7.48 -4.22 4.31
C TYR A 99 -7.55 -5.61 3.70
N MET A 100 -8.13 -6.55 4.44
CA MET A 100 -8.49 -7.85 3.88
C MET A 100 -9.69 -7.63 2.96
N THR A 101 -9.48 -7.63 1.65
CA THR A 101 -10.59 -7.70 0.69
C THR A 101 -11.35 -8.99 0.97
N TYR A 102 -12.55 -8.89 1.53
CA TYR A 102 -13.49 -10.00 1.48
C TYR A 102 -13.83 -10.18 0.00
N THR A 103 -13.20 -11.14 -0.66
CA THR A 103 -13.73 -11.72 -1.89
C THR A 103 -14.94 -12.55 -1.44
N PRO A 104 -16.18 -12.11 -1.69
CA PRO A 104 -17.32 -13.00 -1.53
C PRO A 104 -17.05 -14.17 -2.47
N HIS A 105 -17.14 -15.41 -1.98
CA HIS A 105 -16.97 -16.62 -2.77
C HIS A 105 -17.72 -16.51 -4.11
N SER A 106 -16.98 -16.13 -5.13
CA SER A 106 -17.19 -16.48 -6.52
C SER A 106 -15.98 -17.35 -6.80
N ASP A 107 -16.18 -18.55 -7.32
CA ASP A 107 -15.18 -19.60 -7.49
C ASP A 107 -14.06 -19.26 -8.51
N LEU A 108 -13.67 -18.00 -8.60
CA LEU A 108 -12.62 -17.48 -9.43
C LEU A 108 -11.50 -16.93 -8.53
N ILE A 109 -10.39 -17.66 -8.46
CA ILE A 109 -9.17 -17.16 -7.82
C ILE A 109 -8.63 -16.03 -8.71
N GLN A 110 -8.83 -14.78 -8.31
CA GLN A 110 -8.17 -13.65 -8.95
C GLN A 110 -6.74 -13.54 -8.41
N THR A 111 -5.81 -14.26 -9.02
CA THR A 111 -4.38 -14.09 -8.72
C THR A 111 -3.88 -12.81 -9.39
N TYR A 112 -3.44 -11.84 -8.60
CA TYR A 112 -2.75 -10.65 -9.12
C TYR A 112 -1.27 -10.96 -9.29
N THR A 113 -0.81 -11.01 -10.54
CA THR A 113 0.62 -11.08 -10.89
C THR A 113 1.05 -9.74 -11.50
N PRO A 114 2.07 -9.06 -10.95
CA PRO A 114 2.50 -7.76 -11.43
C PRO A 114 3.41 -7.94 -12.65
N HIS A 115 2.83 -8.18 -13.82
CA HIS A 115 3.27 -7.81 -15.18
C HIS A 115 2.72 -8.78 -16.24
N SER A 116 2.23 -8.20 -17.34
CA SER A 116 1.77 -8.76 -18.62
C SER A 116 0.51 -9.63 -18.64
N ASP A 117 -0.46 -9.13 -19.41
CA ASP A 117 -1.52 -9.79 -20.16
C ASP A 117 -2.59 -10.59 -19.39
N LEU A 118 -3.84 -10.13 -19.55
CA LEU A 118 -5.06 -10.81 -19.12
C LEU A 118 -5.14 -12.19 -19.80
N ILE A 119 -4.74 -13.24 -19.10
CA ILE A 119 -5.10 -14.61 -19.50
C ILE A 119 -6.40 -14.97 -18.78
N GLN A 120 -7.50 -14.93 -19.53
CA GLN A 120 -8.79 -15.45 -19.08
C GLN A 120 -8.76 -16.98 -19.25
N SER A 121 -8.36 -17.73 -18.23
CA SER A 121 -8.47 -19.20 -18.25
C SER A 121 -9.86 -19.62 -17.77
N TYR A 122 -10.62 -20.23 -18.67
CA TYR A 122 -11.88 -20.92 -18.39
C TYR A 122 -11.62 -22.41 -18.12
N THR A 123 -12.29 -22.97 -17.12
CA THR A 123 -12.47 -24.43 -17.00
C THR A 123 -13.96 -24.71 -16.85
N PRO A 124 -14.55 -25.66 -17.60
CA PRO A 124 -16.00 -25.78 -17.71
C PRO A 124 -16.63 -26.42 -16.47
N HIS A 125 -17.86 -26.00 -16.17
CA HIS A 125 -18.78 -26.69 -15.27
C HIS A 125 -18.94 -28.16 -15.68
N SER A 126 -18.63 -29.07 -14.77
CA SER A 126 -19.18 -30.43 -14.80
C SER A 126 -20.40 -30.45 -13.88
N ASP A 127 -21.56 -30.26 -14.49
CA ASP A 127 -22.86 -30.55 -13.89
C ASP A 127 -22.98 -32.06 -13.58
N LEU A 128 -23.60 -32.35 -12.43
CA LEU A 128 -24.46 -33.50 -12.11
C LEU A 128 -24.01 -34.90 -12.57
N ILE A 129 -23.64 -35.76 -11.60
CA ILE A 129 -24.40 -36.97 -11.20
C ILE A 129 -24.24 -37.18 -9.70
#